data_AF-A0A5C6AQ85-F1
#
_entry.id   AF-A0A5C6AQ85-F1
#
_cell.length_a   1.000
_cell.length_b   1.000
_cell.length_c   1.000
_cell.angle_alpha   90.00
_cell.angle_beta   90.00
_cell.angle_gamma   90.00
#
_symmetry.space_group_name_H-M   'P 1'
#
loop_
_entity.id
_entity.type
_entity.pdbx_description
1 polymer ?
#
loop_
_entity_poly.entity_id
_entity_poly.type
_entity_poly.pdbx_seq_one_letter_code
_entity_poly.pdbx_strand_id
1 'polypeptide(L)'
;MFFKELKSTLGFGQYSFIDFRAVEAWVNLAITTVLYLEHERITHMLDRRLSKDCRQWWQRQRLHGLCHAVRQASEREQLRYIEKRTKTSGGLKKLQRLLAASIPQEYRIAV
;
A
#
# COMPACT_ATOMS: atom_id res chain seq x y z
N MET A 1 22.58 -2.48 -7.06
CA MET A 1 21.71 -1.67 -6.17
C MET A 1 20.39 -2.40 -5.86
N PHE A 2 19.69 -2.91 -6.87
CA PHE A 2 18.40 -3.61 -6.73
C PHE A 2 18.31 -4.65 -5.60
N PHE A 3 19.21 -5.64 -5.55
CA PHE A 3 19.21 -6.66 -4.49
C PHE A 3 19.42 -6.10 -3.08
N LYS A 4 20.14 -4.98 -2.94
CA LYS A 4 20.30 -4.30 -1.64
C LYS A 4 18.96 -3.74 -1.18
N GLU A 5 18.22 -3.09 -2.08
CA GLU A 5 16.91 -2.52 -1.79
C GLU A 5 15.86 -3.60 -1.51
N LEU A 6 15.84 -4.69 -2.27
CA LEU A 6 15.00 -5.86 -1.98
C LEU A 6 15.22 -6.39 -0.57
N LYS A 7 16.48 -6.56 -0.15
CA LYS A 7 16.81 -7.04 1.19
C LYS A 7 16.42 -6.04 2.28
N SER A 8 16.73 -4.75 2.10
CA SER A 8 16.50 -3.74 3.15
C SER A 8 15.08 -3.22 3.23
N THR A 9 14.35 -3.16 2.12
CA THR A 9 13.02 -2.56 2.03
C THR A 9 11.92 -3.60 2.04
N LEU A 10 12.12 -4.72 1.34
CA LEU A 10 11.12 -5.79 1.26
C LEU A 10 11.50 -7.00 2.12
N GLY A 11 12.59 -6.96 2.89
CA GLY A 11 12.97 -8.09 3.77
C GLY A 11 13.36 -9.36 3.01
N PHE A 12 13.80 -9.24 1.76
CA PHE A 12 14.08 -10.39 0.87
C PHE A 12 15.06 -11.43 1.47
N GLY A 13 15.93 -11.01 2.39
CA GLY A 13 16.90 -11.89 3.06
C GLY A 13 16.49 -12.37 4.46
N GLN A 14 15.30 -12.04 4.96
CA GLN A 14 14.87 -12.35 6.33
C GLN A 14 14.16 -13.71 6.47
N TYR A 15 14.15 -14.53 5.42
CA TYR A 15 13.47 -15.83 5.45
C TYR A 15 14.36 -16.91 6.08
N SER A 16 13.88 -17.59 7.12
CA SER A 16 14.53 -18.76 7.70
C SER A 16 14.18 -19.99 6.86
N PHE A 17 15.19 -20.68 6.32
CA PHE A 17 15.08 -21.78 5.33
C PHE A 17 14.40 -23.06 5.83
N ILE A 18 13.14 -22.99 6.28
CA ILE A 18 12.41 -24.15 6.80
C ILE A 18 11.52 -24.79 5.70
N ASP A 19 10.94 -23.98 4.80
CA ASP A 19 10.14 -24.45 3.66
C ASP A 19 10.52 -23.72 2.35
N PHE A 20 11.03 -24.47 1.37
CA PHE A 20 11.43 -23.93 0.08
C PHE A 20 10.27 -23.35 -0.73
N ARG A 21 9.06 -23.91 -0.64
CA ARG A 21 7.89 -23.40 -1.37
C ARG A 21 7.51 -22.00 -0.88
N ALA A 22 7.62 -21.80 0.43
CA ALA A 22 7.35 -20.51 1.03
C ALA A 22 8.45 -19.48 0.69
N VAL A 23 9.71 -19.90 0.55
CA VAL A 23 10.77 -19.05 -0.04
C VAL A 23 10.41 -18.63 -1.46
N GLU A 24 10.03 -19.58 -2.32
CA GLU A 24 9.67 -19.30 -3.72
C GLU A 24 8.48 -18.34 -3.82
N ALA A 25 7.43 -18.59 -3.04
CA ALA A 25 6.26 -17.71 -2.98
C ALA A 25 6.64 -16.30 -2.50
N TRP A 26 7.52 -16.19 -1.51
CA TRP A 26 8.02 -14.91 -1.02
C TRP A 26 8.82 -14.15 -2.09
N VAL A 27 9.72 -14.85 -2.80
CA VAL A 27 10.49 -14.28 -3.90
C VAL A 27 9.56 -13.75 -4.99
N ASN A 28 8.56 -14.53 -5.38
CA ASN A 28 7.56 -14.13 -6.37
C ASN A 28 6.77 -12.90 -5.92
N LEU A 29 6.36 -12.86 -4.64
CA LEU A 29 5.65 -11.71 -4.08
C LEU A 29 6.54 -10.45 -4.07
N ALA A 30 7.80 -10.58 -3.66
CA ALA A 30 8.74 -9.45 -3.63
C ALA A 30 9.01 -8.89 -5.03
N ILE A 31 9.23 -9.75 -6.03
CA ILE A 31 9.42 -9.34 -7.42
C ILE A 31 8.15 -8.68 -7.97
N THR A 32 6.99 -9.30 -7.75
CA THR A 32 5.69 -8.74 -8.18
C THR A 32 5.45 -7.37 -7.54
N THR A 33 5.80 -7.19 -6.28
CA THR A 33 5.70 -5.90 -5.57
C THR A 33 6.57 -4.84 -6.24
N VAL A 34 7.82 -5.15 -6.60
CA VAL A 34 8.68 -4.21 -7.34
C VAL A 34 8.04 -3.85 -8.68
N LEU A 35 7.59 -4.83 -9.45
CA LEU A 35 6.97 -4.58 -10.76
C LEU A 35 5.73 -3.70 -10.65
N TYR A 36 4.90 -3.93 -9.63
CA TYR A 36 3.75 -3.10 -9.32
C TYR A 36 4.15 -1.65 -8.99
N LEU A 37 5.13 -1.45 -8.10
CA LEU A 37 5.61 -0.11 -7.74
C LEU A 37 6.20 0.65 -8.92
N GLU A 38 6.89 -0.07 -9.81
CA GLU A 38 7.44 0.47 -11.04
C GLU A 38 6.36 0.84 -12.06
N HIS A 39 5.33 0.00 -12.18
CA HIS A 39 4.14 0.30 -12.96
C HIS A 39 3.43 1.56 -12.45
N GLU A 40 3.25 1.71 -11.13
CA GLU A 40 2.68 2.91 -10.53
C GLU A 40 3.51 4.16 -10.86
N ARG A 41 4.84 4.08 -10.74
CA ARG A 41 5.74 5.18 -11.11
C ARG A 41 5.55 5.61 -12.56
N ILE A 42 5.54 4.66 -13.50
CA ILE A 42 5.36 4.94 -14.92
C ILE A 42 3.98 5.56 -15.18
N THR A 43 2.93 4.97 -14.61
CA THR A 43 1.54 5.45 -14.73
C THR A 43 1.42 6.90 -14.29
N HIS A 44 2.00 7.27 -13.14
CA HIS A 44 2.02 8.66 -12.69
C HIS A 44 2.85 9.57 -13.59
N MET A 45 4.00 9.11 -14.08
CA MET A 45 4.86 9.92 -14.95
C MET A 45 4.26 10.18 -16.33
N LEU A 46 3.41 9.28 -16.84
CA LEU A 46 2.68 9.42 -18.09
C LEU A 46 1.58 10.49 -18.01
N ASP A 47 1.16 10.88 -16.81
CA ASP A 47 0.22 11.99 -16.65
C ASP A 47 0.85 13.31 -17.12
N ARG A 48 0.24 13.91 -18.16
CA ARG A 48 0.67 15.18 -18.75
C ARG A 48 0.42 16.37 -17.83
N ARG A 49 -0.48 16.23 -16.85
CA ARG A 49 -0.83 17.27 -15.87
C ARG A 49 0.16 17.33 -14.70
N LEU A 50 1.05 16.34 -14.59
CA LEU A 50 2.04 16.29 -13.53
C LEU A 50 3.05 17.44 -13.64
N SER A 51 3.26 18.17 -12.54
CA SER A 51 4.24 19.25 -12.51
C SER A 51 5.67 18.72 -12.74
N LYS A 52 6.56 19.59 -13.23
CA LYS A 52 7.97 19.23 -13.48
C LYS A 52 8.65 18.71 -12.21
N ASP A 53 8.42 19.36 -11.08
CA ASP A 53 9.01 18.99 -9.78
C ASP A 53 8.49 17.62 -9.30
N CYS A 54 7.18 17.37 -9.45
CA CYS A 54 6.60 16.07 -9.11
C CYS A 54 7.15 14.96 -10.01
N ARG A 55 7.29 15.22 -11.32
CA ARG A 55 7.89 14.25 -12.25
C ARG A 55 9.34 13.93 -11.87
N GLN A 56 10.12 14.95 -11.53
CA GLN A 56 11.50 14.77 -11.08
C GLN A 56 11.56 14.00 -9.75
N TRP A 57 10.61 14.24 -8.84
CA TRP A 57 10.49 13.49 -7.60
C TRP A 57 10.28 12.00 -7.88
N TRP A 58 9.33 11.62 -8.75
CA TRP A 58 9.06 10.23 -9.13
C TRP A 58 10.27 9.54 -9.76
N GLN A 59 11.00 10.24 -10.64
CA GLN A 59 12.22 9.73 -11.27
C GLN A 59 13.34 9.41 -10.27
N ARG A 60 13.44 10.19 -9.19
CA ARG A 60 14.48 10.03 -8.16
C ARG A 60 14.13 8.98 -7.11
N GLN A 61 12.86 8.57 -7.01
CA GLN A 61 12.45 7.62 -5.99
C GLN A 61 13.04 6.23 -6.24
N ARG A 62 13.58 5.68 -5.16
CA ARG A 62 14.01 4.29 -5.03
C ARG A 62 12.90 3.46 -4.39
N LEU A 63 13.09 2.14 -4.29
CA LEU A 63 12.04 1.21 -3.85
C LEU A 63 11.34 1.65 -2.55
N HIS A 64 12.10 2.08 -1.55
CA HIS A 64 11.56 2.58 -0.28
C HIS A 64 10.64 3.81 -0.45
N GLY A 65 11.05 4.77 -1.28
CA GLY A 65 10.23 5.95 -1.58
C GLY A 65 8.95 5.60 -2.33
N LEU A 66 9.00 4.63 -3.24
CA LEU A 66 7.82 4.12 -3.95
C LEU A 66 6.82 3.45 -3.01
N CYS A 67 7.30 2.62 -2.07
CA CYS A 67 6.44 2.02 -1.04
C CYS A 67 5.70 3.10 -0.23
N HIS A 68 6.41 4.15 0.18
CA HIS A 68 5.81 5.25 0.94
C HIS A 68 4.79 6.04 0.11
N ALA A 69 5.08 6.32 -1.17
CA ALA A 69 4.13 6.98 -2.06
C ALA A 69 2.81 6.21 -2.19
N VAL A 70 2.88 4.92 -2.49
CA VAL A 70 1.68 4.08 -2.66
C VAL A 70 0.90 3.97 -1.35
N ARG A 71 1.61 3.84 -0.21
CA ARG A 71 0.98 3.84 1.11
C ARG A 71 0.25 5.15 1.40
N GLN A 72 0.89 6.29 1.16
CA GLN A 72 0.27 7.60 1.35
C GLN A 72 -0.91 7.82 0.39
N ALA A 73 -0.84 7.34 -0.84
CA ALA A 73 -1.95 7.39 -1.78
C ALA A 73 -3.16 6.61 -1.25
N SER A 74 -2.91 5.39 -0.73
CA SER A 74 -3.94 4.55 -0.12
C SER A 74 -4.56 5.20 1.13
N GLU A 75 -3.74 5.76 2.01
CA GLU A 75 -4.19 6.47 3.21
C GLU A 75 -5.03 7.70 2.85
N ARG A 76 -4.64 8.46 1.81
CA ARG A 76 -5.44 9.61 1.33
C ARG A 76 -6.79 9.20 0.79
N GLU A 77 -6.88 8.09 0.05
CA GLU A 77 -8.17 7.58 -0.44
C GLU A 77 -9.06 7.08 0.71
N GLN A 78 -8.48 6.43 1.72
CA GLN A 78 -9.21 6.05 2.93
C GLN A 78 -9.77 7.27 3.67
N LEU A 79 -8.96 8.33 3.83
CA LEU A 79 -9.41 9.58 4.45
C LEU A 79 -10.53 10.24 3.65
N ARG A 80 -10.41 10.30 2.31
CA ARG A 80 -11.48 10.80 1.42
C ARG A 80 -12.75 9.99 1.56
N TYR A 81 -12.64 8.66 1.67
CA TYR A 81 -13.78 7.79 1.88
C TYR A 81 -14.49 8.11 3.20
N ILE A 82 -13.73 8.26 4.30
CA ILE A 82 -14.28 8.63 5.62
C ILE A 82 -14.96 10.00 5.55
N GLU A 83 -14.27 11.01 5.00
CA GLU A 83 -14.78 12.38 4.87
C GLU A 83 -16.12 12.43 4.12
N LYS A 84 -16.26 11.69 3.02
CA LYS A 84 -17.51 11.62 2.26
C LYS A 84 -18.65 11.01 3.07
N ARG A 85 -18.36 10.05 3.95
CA ARG A 85 -19.37 9.33 4.73
C ARG A 85 -19.79 10.07 5.99
N THR A 86 -18.91 10.85 6.60
CA THR A 86 -19.25 11.63 7.80
C THR A 86 -20.17 12.82 7.50
N LYS A 87 -20.25 13.28 6.25
CA LYS A 87 -21.12 14.39 5.81
C LYS A 87 -22.63 14.12 5.90
N THR A 88 -23.07 12.86 6.04
CA THR A 88 -24.50 12.51 6.07
C THR A 88 -24.80 11.57 7.22
N SER A 89 -25.99 11.67 7.82
CA SER A 89 -26.44 10.76 8.88
C SER A 89 -26.49 9.30 8.41
N GLY A 90 -26.91 9.06 7.15
CA GLY A 90 -26.89 7.73 6.53
C GLY A 90 -25.48 7.19 6.28
N GLY A 91 -24.55 8.04 5.84
CA GLY A 91 -23.15 7.70 5.68
C GLY A 91 -22.47 7.37 7.00
N LEU A 92 -22.78 8.12 8.06
CA LEU A 92 -22.29 7.90 9.42
C LEU A 92 -22.80 6.56 9.98
N LYS A 93 -24.09 6.25 9.81
CA LYS A 93 -24.65 4.92 10.16
C LYS A 93 -24.00 3.78 9.38
N LYS A 94 -23.60 4.00 8.12
CA LYS A 94 -22.87 2.99 7.33
C LYS A 94 -21.44 2.81 7.85
N LEU A 95 -20.75 3.90 8.18
CA LEU A 95 -19.41 3.87 8.73
C LEU A 95 -19.37 3.13 10.07
N GLN A 96 -20.31 3.42 10.98
CA GLN A 96 -20.46 2.72 12.26
C GLN A 96 -20.64 1.22 12.08
N ARG A 97 -21.49 0.78 11.13
CA ARG A 97 -21.69 -0.64 10.82
C ARG A 97 -20.42 -1.31 10.31
N LEU A 98 -19.65 -0.65 9.44
CA LEU A 98 -18.39 -1.19 8.94
C LEU A 98 -17.35 -1.35 10.06
N LEU A 99 -17.26 -0.37 10.96
CA LEU A 99 -16.36 -0.41 12.12
C LEU A 99 -16.77 -1.50 13.13
N ALA A 100 -18.07 -1.66 13.38
CA ALA A 100 -18.54 -2.76 14.23
C ALA A 100 -18.26 -4.14 13.61
N ALA A 101 -18.39 -4.24 12.28
CA ALA A 101 -18.12 -5.47 11.55
C ALA A 101 -16.63 -5.83 11.49
N SER A 102 -15.72 -4.85 11.51
CA SER A 102 -14.27 -5.10 11.53
C SER A 102 -13.76 -5.69 12.84
N ILE A 103 -14.53 -5.59 13.92
CA ILE A 103 -14.23 -6.27 15.18
C ILE A 103 -14.64 -7.75 15.02
N PRO A 104 -13.71 -8.71 15.20
CA PRO A 104 -14.06 -10.13 15.21
C PRO A 104 -15.16 -10.40 16.21
N GLN A 105 -16.08 -11.32 15.89
CA GLN A 105 -17.29 -11.54 16.68
C GLN A 105 -17.00 -11.85 18.15
N GLU A 106 -15.90 -12.56 18.42
CA GLU A 106 -15.40 -12.94 19.74
C GLU A 106 -15.08 -11.73 20.65
N TYR A 107 -14.77 -10.57 20.07
CA TYR A 107 -14.40 -9.35 20.80
C TYR A 107 -15.51 -8.29 20.81
N ARG A 108 -16.70 -8.60 20.28
CA ARG A 108 -17.83 -7.66 20.30
C ARG A 108 -18.47 -7.62 21.69
N ILE A 109 -18.68 -6.43 22.21
CA ILE A 109 -19.41 -6.22 23.47
C ILE A 109 -20.84 -6.73 23.28
N ALA A 110 -21.32 -7.58 24.19
CA ALA A 110 -22.73 -7.95 24.25
C ALA A 110 -23.53 -6.71 24.65
N VAL A 111 -24.35 -6.20 23.74
CA VAL A 111 -25.27 -5.07 23.96
C VAL A 111 -26.68 -5.61 24.04
#